data_AF-A0A829C6N2-F1
#
_entry.id   AF-A0A829C6N2-F1
#
_cell.length_a   1.000
_cell.length_b   1.000
_cell.length_c   1.000
_cell.angle_alpha   90.00
_cell.angle_beta   90.00
_cell.angle_gamma   90.00
#
_symmetry.space_group_name_H-M   'P 1'
#
loop_
_entity.id
_entity.type
_entity.pdbx_description
1 polymer ?
#
loop_
_entity_poly.entity_id
_entity_poly.type
_entity_poly.pdbx_seq_one_letter_code
_entity_poly.pdbx_strand_id
1 'polypeptide(L)' 'MRTTIDLPQDLHKQALAIARDTHRTLSETVADLMRRGLAANRPTALSSDPRTGLPLVSVGTVVTSEDVRSLEDEQ' A
#
# COMPACT_ATOMS: atom_id res chain seq x y z
N MET A 1 -2.62 11.69 19.80
CA MET A 1 -1.65 11.45 20.89
C MET A 1 -0.25 11.68 20.34
N ARG A 2 0.68 12.24 21.13
CA ARG A 2 2.07 12.47 20.70
C ARG A 2 2.95 11.35 21.26
N THR A 3 3.66 10.65 20.39
CA THR A 3 4.51 9.50 20.74
C THR A 3 5.92 9.76 20.25
N THR A 4 6.91 9.48 21.10
CA THR A 4 8.32 9.53 20.73
C THR A 4 8.75 8.12 20.32
N ILE A 5 9.38 7.99 19.17
CA ILE A 5 9.90 6.71 18.65
C ILE A 5 11.35 6.90 18.24
N ASP A 6 12.17 5.88 18.43
CA ASP A 6 13.48 5.80 17.80
C ASP A 6 13.32 5.41 16.33
N LEU A 7 13.79 6.26 15.44
CA LEU A 7 13.73 6.04 13.99
C LEU A 7 15.16 6.00 13.44
N PRO A 8 15.59 4.88 12.82
CA PRO A 8 16.85 4.81 12.09
C PRO A 8 17.05 5.98 11.13
N GLN A 9 18.30 6.44 10.99
CA GLN A 9 18.61 7.68 10.27
C GLN A 9 18.22 7.62 8.79
N ASP A 10 18.35 6.45 8.17
CA ASP A 10 17.93 6.16 6.80
C ASP A 10 16.40 6.30 6.64
N LEU A 11 15.62 5.69 7.55
CA LEU A 11 14.16 5.82 7.54
C LEU A 11 13.71 7.26 7.79
N HIS A 12 14.37 7.98 8.69
CA HIS A 12 14.09 9.40 8.91
C HIS A 12 14.33 10.23 7.64
N LYS A 13 15.45 10.02 6.95
CA LYS A 13 15.75 10.71 5.67
C LYS A 13 14.71 10.39 4.60
N GLN A 14 14.30 9.13 4.50
CA GLN A 14 13.31 8.70 3.51
C GLN A 14 11.92 9.28 3.80
N ALA A 15 11.47 9.23 5.06
CA ALA A 15 10.21 9.84 5.46
C ALA A 15 10.21 11.36 5.22
N LEU A 16 11.33 12.04 5.48
CA LEU A 16 11.48 13.48 5.21
C LEU A 16 11.43 13.81 3.73
N ALA A 17 12.03 12.99 2.87
CA ALA A 17 11.94 13.16 1.41
C ALA A 17 10.49 13.01 0.92
N ILE A 18 9.79 11.96 1.36
CA ILE A 18 8.38 11.73 1.01
C ILE A 18 7.51 12.90 1.47
N ALA A 19 7.71 13.40 2.70
CA ALA A 19 6.97 14.53 3.24
C ALA A 19 7.16 15.81 2.38
N ARG A 20 8.39 16.07 1.94
CA ARG A 20 8.70 17.21 1.06
C ARG A 20 8.02 17.07 -0.30
N ASP A 21 8.16 15.91 -0.94
CA ASP A 21 7.60 15.68 -2.28
C ASP A 21 6.06 15.74 -2.27
N THR A 22 5.45 15.26 -1.17
CA THR A 22 3.98 15.25 -1.01
C THR A 22 3.40 16.50 -0.36
N HIS A 23 4.24 17.51 -0.03
CA HIS A 23 3.84 18.74 0.67
C HIS A 23 3.07 18.48 1.99
N ARG A 24 3.53 17.50 2.77
CA ARG A 24 2.94 17.12 4.07
C ARG A 24 3.94 17.29 5.19
N THR A 25 3.45 17.30 6.43
CA THR A 25 4.33 17.28 7.60
C THR A 25 4.94 15.89 7.82
N LEU A 26 6.12 15.82 8.44
CA LEU A 26 6.77 14.54 8.75
C LEU A 26 5.87 13.63 9.60
N SER A 27 5.18 14.19 10.60
CA SER A 27 4.27 13.45 11.48
C SER A 27 3.09 12.83 10.73
N GLU A 28 2.49 13.57 9.79
CA GLU A 28 1.40 13.06 8.95
C GLU A 28 1.89 11.93 8.04
N THR A 29 3.04 12.12 7.39
CA THR A 29 3.66 11.12 6.52
C THR A 29 3.98 9.84 7.28
N VAL A 30 4.59 9.94 8.47
CA VAL A 30 4.90 8.77 9.31
C VAL A 30 3.61 8.04 9.74
N ALA A 31 2.58 8.78 10.16
CA ALA A 31 1.30 8.18 10.55
C ALA A 31 0.60 7.46 9.39
N ASP A 32 0.65 8.03 8.17
CA ASP A 32 0.12 7.40 6.96
C ASP A 32 0.91 6.14 6.58
N LEU A 33 2.24 6.21 6.57
CA LEU A 33 3.10 5.05 6.29
C LEU A 33 2.88 3.91 7.30
N MET A 34 2.77 4.23 8.59
CA MET A 34 2.46 3.23 9.62
C MET A 34 1.10 2.57 9.40
N ARG A 35 0.05 3.34 9.08
CA ARG A 35 -1.27 2.79 8.77
C ARG A 35 -1.23 1.84 7.56
N ARG A 36 -0.52 2.24 6.49
CA ARG A 36 -0.37 1.39 5.29
C ARG A 36 0.41 0.12 5.58
N GLY A 37 1.52 0.22 6.31
CA GLY A 37 2.35 -0.94 6.67
C GLY A 37 1.60 -1.92 7.58
N LEU A 38 0.82 -1.43 8.53
CA LEU A 38 0.02 -2.26 9.43
C LEU A 38 -1.22 -2.85 8.73
N ALA A 39 -1.80 -2.16 7.74
CA ALA A 39 -2.92 -2.67 6.94
C ALA A 39 -2.49 -3.71 5.89
N ALA A 40 -1.21 -3.72 5.50
CA ALA A 40 -0.63 -4.70 4.59
C ALA A 40 -0.42 -6.06 5.30
N ASN A 41 -1.50 -6.66 5.81
CA ASN A 41 -1.49 -7.92 6.56
C ASN A 41 -1.16 -9.17 5.69
N ARG A 42 -0.85 -9.01 4.41
CA ARG A 42 -0.30 -10.07 3.56
C ARG A 42 0.71 -9.50 2.58
N PRO A 43 1.94 -10.05 2.49
CA PRO A 43 2.76 -9.83 1.31
C PRO A 43 1.97 -10.34 0.10
N THR A 44 1.80 -9.48 -0.91
CA THR A 44 1.32 -9.92 -2.21
C THR A 44 2.34 -10.94 -2.72
N ALA A 45 1.95 -12.21 -2.78
CA ALA A 45 2.83 -13.26 -3.25
C ALA A 45 3.18 -12.97 -4.72
N LEU A 46 4.41 -12.51 -4.94
CA LEU A 46 5.01 -12.44 -6.26
C LEU A 46 5.31 -13.88 -6.69
N SER A 47 4.49 -14.43 -7.57
CA SER A 47 4.80 -15.69 -8.24
C SER A 47 5.65 -15.37 -9.48
N SER A 48 6.32 -16.37 -10.06
CA SER A 48 7.00 -16.20 -11.36
C SER A 48 6.25 -17.02 -12.42
N ASP A 49 6.00 -16.47 -13.60
CA ASP A 49 5.39 -17.25 -14.68
C ASP A 49 6.40 -18.32 -15.16
N PRO A 50 6.04 -19.61 -15.16
CA PRO A 50 6.96 -20.70 -15.49
C PRO A 50 7.40 -20.73 -16.97
N ARG A 51 6.72 -20.01 -17.87
CA ARG A 51 7.04 -19.95 -19.31
C ARG A 51 7.95 -18.77 -19.65
N THR A 52 7.81 -17.65 -18.94
CA THR A 52 8.53 -16.41 -19.26
C THR A 52 9.58 -16.03 -18.21
N GLY A 53 9.48 -16.57 -16.99
CA GLY A 53 10.36 -16.23 -15.86
C GLY A 53 10.12 -14.83 -15.28
N LEU A 54 9.08 -14.11 -15.74
CA LEU A 54 8.79 -12.76 -15.29
C LEU A 54 7.97 -12.75 -13.99
N PRO A 55 8.08 -11.69 -13.16
CA PRO A 55 7.25 -11.54 -11.96
C PRO A 55 5.76 -11.44 -12.31
N LEU A 56 4.95 -12.27 -11.66
CA LEU A 56 3.50 -12.30 -11.74
C LEU A 56 2.91 -11.75 -10.43
N VAL A 57 2.17 -10.65 -10.55
CA VAL A 57 1.41 -10.04 -9.44
C VAL A 57 -0.06 -10.31 -9.65
N SER A 58 -0.71 -10.98 -8.70
CA SER A 58 -2.18 -11.08 -8.67
C SER A 58 -2.75 -9.88 -7.92
N VAL A 59 -3.39 -8.97 -8.64
CA VAL A 59 -4.02 -7.78 -8.05
C VAL A 59 -5.54 -8.00 -7.98
N GLY A 60 -6.03 -8.34 -6.78
CA GLY A 60 -7.47 -8.40 -6.49
C GLY A 60 -8.27 -9.48 -7.23
N THR A 61 -9.58 -9.27 -7.27
CA THR A 61 -10.56 -10.11 -7.99
C THR A 61 -10.86 -9.45 -9.34
N VAL A 62 -10.93 -10.23 -10.41
CA VAL A 62 -11.38 -9.74 -11.72
C VAL A 62 -12.84 -9.34 -11.59
N VAL A 63 -13.14 -8.05 -11.76
CA VAL A 63 -14.51 -7.54 -11.80
C VAL A 63 -15.04 -7.70 -13.23
N THR A 64 -16.11 -8.47 -13.39
CA THR A 64 -16.78 -8.74 -14.66
C THR A 64 -17.99 -7.83 -14.85
N SER A 65 -18.51 -7.76 -16.08
CA SER A 65 -19.76 -7.05 -16.35
C SER A 65 -20.96 -7.66 -15.62
N GLU A 66 -20.89 -8.94 -15.26
CA GLU A 66 -21.91 -9.61 -14.44
C GLU A 66 -21.84 -9.13 -12.98
N ASP A 67 -20.63 -9.04 -12.40
CA ASP A 67 -20.42 -8.50 -11.05
C ASP A 67 -20.93 -7.05 -10.91
N VAL A 68 -20.83 -6.25 -11.98
CA VAL A 68 -21.38 -4.88 -12.00
C VAL A 68 -22.91 -4.90 -12.05
N ARG A 69 -23.50 -5.74 -12.91
CA ARG A 69 -24.97 -5.82 -13.07
C ARG A 69 -25.66 -6.28 -11.79
N SER A 70 -25.08 -7.24 -11.07
CA SER A 70 -25.65 -7.76 -9.81
C SER A 70 -25.70 -6.75 -8.67
N LEU A 71 -24.93 -5.65 -8.73
CA LEU A 71 -24.97 -4.57 -7.74
C LEU A 71 -26.07 -3.54 -8.02
N GLU A 72 -26.61 -3.49 -9.24
CA GLU A 72 -27.67 -2.55 -9.62
C GLU A 72 -29.08 -3.03 -9.23
N ASP A 73 -29.23 -4.34 -8.95
CA ASP A 73 -30.51 -5.00 -8.65
C ASP A 73 -30.93 -4.96 -7.16
N GLU A 74 -30.13 -4.37 -6.26
CA GLU A 74 -30.47 -4.18 -4.83
C GLU A 74 -31.18 -2.83 -4.55
N GLN A 75 -32.24 -2.51 -5.28
CA GLN A 75 -33.16 -1.37 -4.97
C GLN A 75 -34.60 -1.82 -4.76
#